data_AF-A0A2N9H2Q0-F1
#
_entry.id   AF-A0A2N9H2Q0-F1
#
_cell.length_a   1.000
_cell.length_b   1.000
_cell.length_c   1.000
_cell.angle_alpha   90.00
_cell.angle_beta   90.00
_cell.angle_gamma   90.00
#
_symmetry.space_group_name_H-M   'P 1'
#
loop_
_entity.id
_entity.type
_entity.pdbx_description
1 polymer ?
#
loop_
_entity_poly.entity_id
_entity_poly.type
_entity_poly.pdbx_seq_one_letter_code
_entity_poly.pdbx_strand_id
1 'polypeptide(L)'
;MMGEDYEVKAAHVELAERMRKRDAATAPNVGDRVPYVIIKAAKGAKAYERSEDPIYVLENNIPIDPQYYLENQISKPLLRIFEPILKNASRELLHGSHTRSISISTPSNSGIMKFAKKQLSCIGCKALISSNGTSSLYKSEVEGEAMGSSLTRCICNLPIKERMGCMALGLKWLYGRKMGNLQYLNNACDKDRTLCSHCKGREAELYCKTVANVSELEMLFGRLWTQCQECQGSLHQDVLCTSRDCPIFYRRKKAQKDMAEAKLQLDRWNF
;
A
#
# COMPACT_ATOMS: atom_id res chain seq x y z
N MET A 1 10.79 11.78 -44.30
CA MET A 1 11.16 13.17 -43.93
C MET A 1 10.87 13.32 -42.44
N MET A 2 11.90 13.37 -41.59
CA MET A 2 11.70 13.72 -40.17
C MET A 2 11.62 15.24 -40.11
N GLY A 3 10.40 15.75 -40.11
CA GLY A 3 10.10 17.17 -40.17
C GLY A 3 10.06 17.78 -38.78
N GLU A 4 10.94 18.77 -38.60
CA GLU A 4 10.90 19.87 -37.63
C GLU A 4 11.22 19.54 -36.17
N ASP A 5 12.50 19.70 -35.82
CA ASP A 5 12.94 19.94 -34.46
C ASP A 5 12.24 21.20 -33.94
N TYR A 6 11.14 21.03 -33.20
CA TYR A 6 10.43 22.14 -32.58
C TYR A 6 11.35 22.85 -31.58
N GLU A 7 11.45 24.17 -31.69
CA GLU A 7 12.24 25.02 -30.78
C GLU A 7 11.75 24.90 -29.32
N VAL A 8 10.46 24.59 -29.13
CA VAL A 8 9.84 24.35 -27.82
C VAL A 8 9.52 22.87 -27.64
N LYS A 9 10.15 22.26 -26.63
CA LYS A 9 9.92 20.86 -26.24
C LYS A 9 8.51 20.65 -25.70
N ALA A 10 7.68 19.94 -26.46
CA ALA A 10 6.34 19.55 -26.06
C ALA A 10 6.30 18.13 -25.48
N ALA A 11 5.36 17.88 -24.56
CA ALA A 11 5.26 16.60 -23.85
C ALA A 11 4.96 15.41 -24.76
N HIS A 12 4.01 15.56 -25.69
CA HIS A 12 3.62 14.49 -26.61
C HIS A 12 4.72 14.16 -27.64
N VAL A 13 5.51 15.15 -28.06
CA VAL A 13 6.64 14.97 -28.99
C VAL A 13 7.76 14.17 -28.31
N GLU A 14 8.17 14.61 -27.11
CA GLU A 14 9.21 13.94 -26.33
C GLU A 14 8.80 12.51 -25.93
N LEU A 15 7.52 12.29 -25.62
CA LEU A 15 6.99 10.95 -25.37
C LEU A 15 7.03 10.07 -26.62
N ALA A 16 6.61 10.57 -27.78
CA ALA A 16 6.65 9.83 -29.04
C ALA A 16 8.07 9.37 -29.37
N GLU A 17 9.06 10.25 -29.21
CA GLU A 17 10.47 9.89 -29.37
C GLU A 17 10.93 8.83 -28.36
N ARG A 18 10.50 8.94 -27.10
CA ARG A 18 10.80 7.95 -26.06
C ARG A 18 10.15 6.60 -26.35
N MET A 19 8.93 6.59 -26.87
CA MET A 19 8.26 5.36 -27.33
C MET A 19 9.05 4.74 -28.47
N ARG A 20 9.48 5.54 -29.47
CA ARG A 20 10.31 5.07 -30.59
C ARG A 20 11.65 4.49 -30.17
N LYS A 21 12.28 5.05 -29.13
CA LYS A 21 13.53 4.51 -28.55
C LYS A 21 13.32 3.18 -27.82
N ARG A 22 12.13 2.95 -27.25
CA ARG A 22 11.79 1.71 -26.54
C ARG A 22 11.38 0.61 -27.52
N ASP A 23 10.45 0.93 -28.40
CA ASP A 23 9.95 0.04 -29.44
C ASP A 23 9.50 0.88 -30.64
N ALA A 24 10.20 0.72 -31.77
CA ALA A 24 9.90 1.45 -32.99
C ALA A 24 8.58 0.98 -33.64
N ALA A 25 8.11 -0.25 -33.37
CA ALA A 25 6.90 -0.80 -33.98
C ALA A 25 5.62 -0.19 -33.39
N THR A 26 5.64 0.15 -32.10
CA THR A 26 4.48 0.72 -31.38
C THR A 26 4.48 2.26 -31.38
N ALA A 27 5.49 2.89 -31.97
CA ALA A 27 5.64 4.34 -31.95
C ALA A 27 4.61 5.05 -32.85
N PRO A 28 4.04 6.19 -32.40
CA PRO A 28 3.10 6.96 -33.20
C PRO A 28 3.79 7.65 -34.39
N ASN A 29 3.07 7.79 -35.49
CA ASN A 29 3.57 8.51 -36.67
C ASN A 29 3.26 10.00 -36.59
N VAL A 30 3.87 10.77 -37.50
CA VAL A 30 3.61 12.21 -37.63
C VAL A 30 2.14 12.40 -38.05
N GLY A 31 1.39 13.16 -37.25
CA GLY A 31 -0.05 13.41 -37.44
C GLY A 31 -0.96 12.64 -36.47
N ASP A 32 -0.44 11.61 -35.79
CA ASP A 32 -1.22 10.84 -34.83
C ASP A 32 -1.37 11.58 -33.48
N ARG A 33 -2.50 11.34 -32.80
CA ARG A 33 -2.71 11.83 -31.43
C ARG A 33 -2.05 10.90 -30.42
N VAL A 34 -1.12 11.43 -29.63
CA VAL A 34 -0.38 10.66 -28.61
C VAL A 34 -1.01 10.86 -27.23
N PRO A 35 -1.70 9.85 -26.65
CA PRO A 35 -2.23 9.94 -25.30
C PRO A 35 -1.10 9.84 -24.26
N TYR A 36 -1.16 10.65 -23.21
CA TYR A 36 -0.18 10.61 -22.13
C TYR A 36 -0.80 10.95 -20.78
N VAL A 37 -0.13 10.50 -19.72
CA VAL A 37 -0.41 10.88 -18.33
C VAL A 37 0.84 11.50 -17.70
N ILE A 38 0.64 12.36 -16.69
CA ILE A 38 1.72 13.02 -15.98
C ILE A 38 2.06 12.24 -14.70
N ILE A 39 3.26 11.69 -14.65
CA ILE A 39 3.76 10.92 -13.51
C ILE A 39 4.41 11.83 -12.46
N LYS A 40 4.56 11.29 -11.25
CA LYS A 40 5.38 11.93 -10.21
C LYS A 40 6.86 11.84 -10.57
N ALA A 41 7.54 12.97 -10.47
CA ALA A 41 8.99 13.08 -10.62
C ALA A 41 9.55 14.03 -9.56
N ALA A 42 10.85 14.32 -9.63
CA ALA A 42 11.50 15.28 -8.76
C ALA A 42 10.83 16.67 -8.85
N LYS A 43 10.89 17.41 -7.73
CA LYS A 43 10.31 18.76 -7.64
C LYS A 43 11.02 19.67 -8.66
N GLY A 44 10.25 20.25 -9.58
CA GLY A 44 10.77 21.12 -10.64
C GLY A 44 11.04 20.42 -11.98
N ALA A 45 10.84 19.11 -12.08
CA ALA A 45 10.90 18.41 -13.38
C ALA A 45 9.83 18.97 -14.33
N LYS A 46 10.23 19.20 -15.57
CA LYS A 46 9.37 19.83 -16.58
C LYS A 46 8.30 18.86 -17.05
N ALA A 47 7.17 19.38 -17.53
CA ALA A 47 6.02 18.55 -17.90
C ALA A 47 6.35 17.53 -19.01
N TYR A 48 7.25 17.87 -19.94
CA TYR A 48 7.64 16.97 -21.02
C TYR A 48 8.44 15.75 -20.54
N GLU A 49 9.30 15.91 -19.52
CA GLU A 49 10.03 14.78 -18.91
C GLU A 49 9.09 13.83 -18.18
N ARG A 50 8.02 14.39 -17.57
CA ARG A 50 7.06 13.70 -16.72
C ARG A 50 5.91 13.04 -17.47
N SER A 51 5.82 13.23 -18.78
CA SER A 51 4.80 12.60 -19.60
C SER A 51 5.13 11.13 -19.82
N GLU A 52 4.14 10.25 -19.74
CA GLU A 52 4.33 8.83 -20.00
C GLU A 52 3.08 8.16 -20.57
N ASP A 53 3.26 7.03 -21.27
CA ASP A 53 2.18 6.28 -21.89
C ASP A 53 1.30 5.57 -20.82
N PRO A 54 -0.04 5.62 -20.93
CA PRO A 54 -0.94 5.01 -19.95
C PRO A 54 -0.74 3.50 -19.75
N ILE A 55 -0.39 2.74 -20.79
CA ILE A 55 -0.15 1.30 -20.70
C ILE A 55 1.16 1.05 -19.96
N TYR A 56 2.20 1.78 -20.31
CA TYR A 56 3.48 1.68 -19.63
C TYR A 56 3.37 1.99 -18.13
N VAL A 57 2.58 3.01 -17.77
CA VAL A 57 2.28 3.36 -16.37
C VAL A 57 1.55 2.24 -15.65
N LEU A 58 0.61 1.58 -16.32
CA LEU A 58 -0.18 0.48 -15.76
C LEU A 58 0.69 -0.78 -15.53
N GLU A 59 1.58 -1.10 -16.45
CA GLU A 59 2.46 -2.28 -16.36
C GLU A 59 3.55 -2.11 -15.30
N ASN A 60 4.14 -0.91 -15.22
CA ASN A 60 5.24 -0.61 -14.31
C ASN A 60 4.78 -0.05 -12.95
N ASN A 61 3.47 0.11 -12.74
CA ASN A 61 2.89 0.67 -11.51
C ASN A 61 3.50 2.04 -11.12
N ILE A 62 3.65 2.93 -12.10
CA ILE A 62 4.28 4.24 -11.88
C ILE A 62 3.25 5.18 -11.21
N PRO A 63 3.61 5.89 -10.13
CA PRO A 63 2.69 6.80 -9.46
C PRO A 63 2.38 8.04 -10.32
N ILE A 64 1.08 8.33 -10.46
CA ILE A 64 0.56 9.53 -11.12
C ILE A 64 0.68 10.72 -10.15
N ASP A 65 0.85 11.94 -10.66
CA ASP A 65 0.88 13.14 -9.82
C ASP A 65 -0.50 13.81 -9.67
N PRO A 66 -1.28 13.52 -8.62
CA PRO A 66 -2.60 14.13 -8.43
C PRO A 66 -2.54 15.64 -8.25
N GLN A 67 -1.42 16.18 -7.73
CA GLN A 67 -1.30 17.62 -7.49
C GLN A 67 -1.31 18.40 -8.81
N TYR A 68 -0.59 17.90 -9.81
CA TYR A 68 -0.59 18.48 -11.15
C TYR A 68 -2.00 18.50 -11.78
N TYR A 69 -2.77 17.40 -11.68
CA TYR A 69 -4.12 17.35 -12.22
C TYR A 69 -5.08 18.28 -11.47
N LEU A 70 -4.96 18.36 -10.14
CA LEU A 70 -5.76 19.26 -9.32
C LEU A 70 -5.49 20.72 -9.67
N GLU A 71 -4.22 21.14 -9.70
CA GLU A 71 -3.83 22.53 -9.93
C GLU A 71 -3.96 22.96 -11.40
N ASN A 72 -3.45 22.17 -12.35
CA ASN A 72 -3.37 22.60 -13.74
C ASN A 72 -4.66 22.38 -14.52
N GLN A 73 -5.44 21.34 -14.21
CA GLN A 73 -6.60 20.92 -15.01
C GLN A 73 -7.92 21.22 -14.32
N ILE A 74 -8.05 20.91 -13.03
CA ILE A 74 -9.34 20.97 -12.32
C ILE A 74 -9.56 22.35 -11.68
N SER A 75 -8.53 22.94 -11.05
CA SER A 75 -8.70 24.17 -10.28
C SER A 75 -9.15 25.35 -11.14
N LYS A 76 -8.54 25.56 -12.31
CA LYS A 76 -8.78 26.75 -13.13
C LYS A 76 -10.21 26.80 -13.69
N PRO A 77 -10.77 25.71 -14.26
CA PRO A 77 -12.18 25.70 -14.66
C PRO A 77 -13.13 25.87 -13.49
N LEU A 78 -12.85 25.26 -12.32
CA LEU A 78 -13.71 25.39 -11.14
C LEU A 78 -13.75 26.83 -10.64
N LEU A 79 -12.59 27.48 -10.50
CA LEU A 79 -12.53 28.86 -10.05
C LEU A 79 -13.29 29.79 -11.01
N ARG A 80 -13.14 29.59 -12.33
CA ARG A 80 -13.88 30.38 -13.32
C ARG A 80 -15.41 30.31 -13.15
N ILE A 81 -15.93 29.16 -12.73
CA ILE A 81 -17.39 28.96 -12.54
C ILE A 81 -17.85 29.51 -11.19
N PHE A 82 -17.06 29.29 -10.13
CA PHE A 82 -17.49 29.55 -8.76
C PHE A 82 -17.07 30.92 -8.21
N GLU A 83 -16.05 31.56 -8.77
CA GLU A 83 -15.58 32.88 -8.34
C GLU A 83 -16.66 34.00 -8.41
N PRO A 84 -17.57 34.02 -9.42
CA PRO A 84 -18.68 34.97 -9.43
C PRO A 84 -19.73 34.72 -8.32
N ILE A 85 -19.78 33.51 -7.75
CA ILE A 85 -20.79 33.09 -6.78
C ILE A 85 -20.23 33.14 -5.35
N LEU A 86 -18.96 32.74 -5.18
CA LEU A 86 -18.28 32.56 -3.90
C LEU A 86 -17.09 33.52 -3.79
N LYS A 87 -17.09 34.39 -2.77
CA LYS A 87 -16.06 35.42 -2.55
C LYS A 87 -14.64 34.86 -2.33
N ASN A 88 -14.49 33.59 -1.92
CA ASN A 88 -13.20 32.91 -1.69
C ASN A 88 -13.23 31.44 -2.13
N ALA A 89 -13.68 31.18 -3.37
CA ALA A 89 -13.87 29.82 -3.91
C ALA A 89 -12.63 28.91 -3.76
N SER A 90 -11.41 29.44 -3.90
CA SER A 90 -10.16 28.65 -3.80
C SER A 90 -9.93 28.05 -2.42
N ARG A 91 -10.11 28.87 -1.37
CA ARG A 91 -9.87 28.48 0.02
C ARG A 91 -10.97 27.61 0.60
N GLU A 92 -12.17 27.64 0.03
CA GLU A 92 -13.29 26.81 0.48
C GLU A 92 -13.36 25.49 -0.27
N LEU A 93 -13.10 25.47 -1.58
CA LEU A 93 -13.24 24.28 -2.41
C LEU A 93 -11.97 23.42 -2.45
N LEU A 94 -10.79 24.03 -2.64
CA LEU A 94 -9.56 23.31 -2.98
C LEU A 94 -8.61 23.13 -1.79
N HIS A 95 -8.69 24.04 -0.82
CA HIS A 95 -7.88 24.00 0.40
C HIS A 95 -8.80 23.83 1.60
N GLY A 96 -8.41 23.07 2.62
CA GLY A 96 -9.25 22.92 3.81
C GLY A 96 -8.92 21.72 4.68
N SER A 97 -9.84 21.40 5.60
CA SER A 97 -9.79 20.17 6.39
C SER A 97 -10.11 18.93 5.54
N HIS A 98 -10.95 19.08 4.52
CA HIS A 98 -11.42 18.01 3.64
C HIS A 98 -10.36 17.47 2.67
N THR A 99 -9.27 18.20 2.42
CA THR A 99 -8.21 17.80 1.46
C THR A 99 -6.91 17.32 2.11
N ARG A 100 -6.88 17.15 3.44
CA ARG A 100 -5.66 16.76 4.18
C ARG A 100 -5.24 15.29 4.01
N SER A 101 -6.10 14.44 3.45
CA SER A 101 -5.77 13.05 3.18
C SER A 101 -5.37 12.86 1.72
N ILE A 102 -4.10 12.55 1.49
CA ILE A 102 -3.57 12.19 0.17
C ILE A 102 -3.13 10.72 0.20
N SER A 103 -3.75 9.89 -0.63
CA SER A 103 -3.33 8.51 -0.87
C SER A 103 -2.47 8.45 -2.13
N ILE A 104 -1.17 8.16 -1.97
CA ILE A 104 -0.23 8.02 -3.09
C ILE A 104 0.20 6.56 -3.13
N SER A 105 0.00 5.91 -4.27
CA SER A 105 0.54 4.57 -4.48
C SER A 105 2.07 4.61 -4.52
N THR A 106 2.72 3.69 -3.82
CA THR A 106 4.16 3.52 -3.88
C THR A 106 4.54 2.71 -5.12
N PRO A 107 5.56 3.11 -5.91
CA PRO A 107 5.99 2.36 -7.07
C PRO A 107 6.53 0.99 -6.67
N SER A 108 6.04 -0.06 -7.34
CA SER A 108 6.52 -1.42 -7.13
C SER A 108 7.81 -1.64 -7.95
N ASN A 109 8.93 -1.83 -7.27
CA ASN A 109 10.14 -2.50 -7.79
C ASN A 109 11.10 -1.69 -8.68
N SER A 110 11.12 -0.36 -8.63
CA SER A 110 12.15 0.43 -9.35
C SER A 110 13.13 1.14 -8.41
N GLY A 111 14.42 1.07 -8.75
CA GLY A 111 15.53 1.73 -8.04
C GLY A 111 15.63 1.37 -6.55
N ILE A 112 15.64 2.41 -5.70
CA ILE A 112 15.79 2.32 -4.23
C ILE A 112 14.70 1.45 -3.59
N MET A 113 13.50 1.36 -4.20
CA MET A 113 12.39 0.57 -3.66
C MET A 113 12.61 -0.95 -3.71
N LYS A 114 13.61 -1.46 -4.46
CA LYS A 114 13.97 -2.88 -4.44
C LYS A 114 14.60 -3.32 -3.11
N PHE A 115 15.21 -2.40 -2.38
CA PHE A 115 15.88 -2.68 -1.10
C PHE A 115 15.00 -2.35 0.11
N ALA A 116 13.79 -1.82 -0.13
CA ALA A 116 12.87 -1.47 0.93
C ALA A 116 12.26 -2.73 1.58
N LYS A 117 12.50 -2.92 2.87
CA LYS A 117 11.84 -3.98 3.66
C LYS A 117 10.48 -3.47 4.15
N LYS A 118 9.39 -4.11 3.72
CA LYS A 118 8.04 -3.80 4.18
C LYS A 118 7.92 -4.10 5.68
N GLN A 119 7.69 -3.07 6.49
CA GLN A 119 7.40 -3.22 7.92
C GLN A 119 5.88 -3.30 8.12
N LEU A 120 5.44 -4.10 9.10
CA LEU A 120 4.03 -4.20 9.44
C LEU A 120 3.62 -2.98 10.27
N SER A 121 2.46 -2.40 9.93
CA SER A 121 1.84 -1.32 10.69
C SER A 121 0.47 -1.77 11.20
N CYS A 122 0.09 -1.25 12.37
CA CYS A 122 -1.22 -1.46 12.97
C CYS A 122 -2.31 -0.93 12.03
N ILE A 123 -3.34 -1.73 11.76
CA ILE A 123 -4.43 -1.34 10.85
C ILE A 123 -5.21 -0.13 11.40
N GLY A 124 -5.38 -0.04 12.73
CA GLY A 124 -6.15 1.04 13.37
C GLY A 124 -5.41 2.38 13.44
N CYS A 125 -4.18 2.39 13.96
CA CYS A 125 -3.44 3.64 14.22
C CYS A 125 -2.24 3.87 13.29
N LYS A 126 -1.94 2.93 12.38
CA LYS A 126 -0.77 2.95 11.48
C LYS A 126 0.59 2.98 12.19
N ALA A 127 0.63 2.80 13.52
CA ALA A 127 1.89 2.67 14.25
C ALA A 127 2.65 1.41 13.81
N LEU A 128 3.98 1.51 13.77
CA LEU A 128 4.85 0.38 13.40
C LEU A 128 4.78 -0.72 14.46
N ILE A 129 4.62 -1.96 14.00
CA ILE A 129 4.64 -3.15 14.84
C ILE A 129 6.01 -3.80 14.64
N SER A 130 6.93 -3.55 15.58
CA SER A 130 8.24 -4.18 15.60
C SER A 130 8.10 -5.68 15.91
N SER A 131 8.85 -6.53 15.21
CA SER A 131 8.96 -7.96 15.52
C SER A 131 9.72 -8.23 16.82
N ASN A 132 10.50 -7.25 17.29
CA ASN A 132 11.19 -7.32 18.58
C ASN A 132 10.44 -6.39 19.54
N GLY A 133 9.79 -7.01 20.53
CA GLY A 133 8.85 -6.37 21.44
C GLY A 133 9.45 -5.26 22.28
N THR A 134 9.52 -4.05 21.73
CA THR A 134 9.40 -2.79 22.45
C THR A 134 8.81 -1.78 21.49
N SER A 135 7.52 -1.47 21.65
CA SER A 135 6.96 -0.28 21.04
C SER A 135 7.64 0.93 21.67
N SER A 136 8.50 1.59 20.91
CA SER A 136 9.09 2.88 21.26
C SER A 136 7.98 3.89 21.51
N LEU A 137 7.72 4.20 22.79
CA LEU A 137 7.23 5.48 23.34
C LEU A 137 6.87 5.26 24.82
N TYR A 138 7.87 5.27 25.70
CA TYR A 138 7.81 5.85 27.04
C TYR A 138 9.26 6.09 27.48
N LYS A 139 9.70 7.34 27.38
CA LYS A 139 10.93 7.83 27.99
C LYS A 139 10.51 8.39 29.34
N SER A 140 10.55 7.56 30.39
CA SER A 140 10.57 8.06 31.77
C SER A 140 12.00 7.92 32.26
N GLU A 141 12.71 9.05 32.30
CA GLU A 141 13.95 9.20 33.04
C GLU A 141 13.66 8.90 34.51
N VAL A 142 14.33 7.88 35.06
CA VAL A 142 14.49 7.74 36.50
C VAL A 142 15.96 7.40 36.74
N GLU A 143 16.72 8.43 37.11
CA GLU A 143 18.01 8.26 37.77
C GLU A 143 17.75 7.65 39.16
N GLY A 144 18.51 6.63 39.53
CA GLY A 144 18.39 5.97 40.82
C GLY A 144 19.22 4.70 40.89
N GLU A 145 20.41 4.82 41.44
CA GLU A 145 21.27 3.72 41.86
C GLU A 145 20.54 2.81 42.87
N ALA A 146 20.63 1.49 42.68
CA ALA A 146 20.82 0.53 43.77
C ALA A 146 21.06 -0.88 43.22
N MET A 147 22.15 -1.48 43.67
CA MET A 147 22.40 -2.92 43.60
C MET A 147 21.32 -3.70 44.36
N GLY A 148 20.98 -4.90 43.89
CA GLY A 148 20.21 -5.84 44.71
C GLY A 148 19.41 -6.85 43.90
N SER A 149 19.88 -8.09 43.93
CA SER A 149 19.15 -9.31 43.57
C SER A 149 17.72 -9.33 44.09
N SER A 150 16.73 -9.53 43.22
CA SER A 150 15.45 -10.12 43.60
C SER A 150 14.72 -10.71 42.38
N LEU A 151 14.59 -12.03 42.38
CA LEU A 151 13.71 -12.79 41.50
C LEU A 151 12.25 -12.54 41.91
N THR A 152 11.53 -11.71 41.16
CA THR A 152 10.08 -11.54 41.34
C THR A 152 9.30 -11.89 40.07
N ARG A 153 9.15 -13.21 39.87
CA ARG A 153 7.86 -13.92 39.67
C ARG A 153 6.80 -13.22 38.82
N CYS A 154 6.74 -13.58 37.54
CA CYS A 154 5.53 -13.44 36.72
C CYS A 154 4.52 -14.50 37.18
N ILE A 155 3.40 -14.08 37.79
CA ILE A 155 2.29 -14.97 38.14
C ILE A 155 1.42 -15.11 36.89
N CYS A 156 1.71 -16.12 36.08
CA CYS A 156 0.76 -16.66 35.11
C CYS A 156 -0.29 -17.51 35.86
N ASN A 157 -1.57 -17.16 35.67
CA ASN A 157 -2.71 -17.98 36.05
C ASN A 157 -2.72 -19.27 35.22
N LEU A 158 -2.04 -20.30 35.72
CA LEU A 158 -2.13 -21.68 35.23
C LEU A 158 -3.00 -22.53 36.19
N PRO A 159 -3.78 -23.49 35.66
CA PRO A 159 -4.73 -24.29 36.42
C PRO A 159 -4.07 -25.19 37.48
N ILE A 160 -4.83 -25.48 38.54
CA ILE A 160 -4.39 -25.91 39.88
C ILE A 160 -3.79 -27.33 40.00
N LYS A 161 -3.67 -28.13 38.93
CA LYS A 161 -3.41 -29.58 39.10
C LYS A 161 -1.97 -30.10 39.10
N GLU A 162 -0.94 -29.25 39.07
CA GLU A 162 0.46 -29.74 39.09
C GLU A 162 1.38 -28.96 40.06
N ARG A 163 0.98 -28.85 41.34
CA ARG A 163 1.83 -28.35 42.42
C ARG A 163 2.22 -29.45 43.42
N MET A 164 3.03 -30.41 42.99
CA MET A 164 3.81 -31.25 43.92
C MET A 164 5.09 -31.70 43.21
N GLY A 165 6.25 -31.18 43.64
CA GLY A 165 7.54 -31.68 43.13
C GLY A 165 8.76 -30.77 43.16
N CYS A 166 8.72 -29.53 43.69
CA CYS A 166 9.91 -28.68 43.75
C CYS A 166 10.26 -28.23 45.17
N MET A 167 10.60 -29.19 46.05
CA MET A 167 11.44 -28.94 47.23
C MET A 167 12.13 -30.25 47.62
N ALA A 168 13.26 -30.58 46.98
CA ALA A 168 14.23 -31.54 47.53
C ALA A 168 15.54 -31.52 46.73
N LEU A 169 16.61 -31.14 47.43
CA LEU A 169 17.97 -31.68 47.34
C LEU A 169 18.84 -31.23 46.15
N GLY A 170 19.75 -30.32 46.46
CA GLY A 170 21.04 -30.28 45.80
C GLY A 170 21.83 -31.56 46.09
N LEU A 171 22.38 -32.17 45.04
CA LEU A 171 23.55 -33.05 45.05
C LEU A 171 23.96 -33.33 43.59
N LYS A 172 25.27 -33.26 43.35
CA LYS A 172 25.96 -33.62 42.11
C LYS A 172 25.46 -34.97 41.55
N TRP A 173 25.16 -35.01 40.25
CA TRP A 173 25.15 -36.23 39.45
C TRP A 173 25.99 -36.03 38.19
N LEU A 174 27.23 -36.53 38.27
CA LEU A 174 27.96 -37.11 37.16
C LEU A 174 27.19 -38.38 36.75
N TYR A 175 26.65 -38.43 35.54
CA TYR A 175 26.69 -39.58 34.62
C TYR A 175 25.81 -39.28 33.40
N GLY A 176 26.39 -39.49 32.21
CA GLY A 176 25.71 -39.26 30.95
C GLY A 176 24.49 -40.16 30.75
N ARG A 177 23.36 -39.53 30.46
CA ARG A 177 22.33 -40.03 29.54
C ARG A 177 21.90 -38.86 28.69
N LYS A 178 21.90 -39.05 27.37
CA LYS A 178 21.41 -38.09 26.38
C LYS A 178 19.99 -37.68 26.77
N MET A 179 19.86 -36.49 27.34
CA MET A 179 18.60 -35.74 27.36
C MET A 179 18.24 -35.50 25.90
N GLY A 180 17.20 -36.21 25.44
CA GLY A 180 16.48 -35.82 24.25
C GLY A 180 16.13 -34.34 24.37
N ASN A 181 16.48 -33.60 23.33
CA ASN A 181 16.37 -32.16 23.20
C ASN A 181 15.03 -31.69 23.76
N LEU A 182 15.06 -31.05 24.94
CA LEU A 182 13.94 -30.28 25.47
C LEU A 182 13.86 -28.99 24.66
N GLN A 183 13.44 -29.15 23.42
CA GLN A 183 13.47 -28.15 22.38
C GLN A 183 12.02 -27.68 22.20
N TYR A 184 11.80 -26.44 22.66
CA TYR A 184 10.62 -25.61 22.40
C TYR A 184 9.31 -25.94 23.13
N LEU A 185 9.23 -25.54 24.41
CA LEU A 185 7.99 -24.99 24.97
C LEU A 185 8.13 -23.46 25.15
N ASN A 186 8.56 -22.79 24.08
CA ASN A 186 8.54 -21.33 23.94
C ASN A 186 8.06 -21.01 22.53
N ASN A 187 6.76 -21.14 22.26
CA ASN A 187 6.15 -20.70 20.99
C ASN A 187 4.62 -20.53 21.12
N ALA A 188 4.15 -19.85 22.17
CA ALA A 188 2.72 -19.53 22.33
C ALA A 188 2.42 -18.03 22.45
N CYS A 189 3.40 -17.15 22.25
CA CYS A 189 3.17 -15.70 22.23
C CYS A 189 3.96 -15.03 21.09
N ASP A 190 3.71 -15.43 19.84
CA ASP A 190 4.26 -14.72 18.68
C ASP A 190 3.34 -14.81 17.45
N LYS A 191 2.04 -14.50 17.57
CA LYS A 191 1.11 -14.71 16.43
C LYS A 191 0.11 -13.64 16.02
N ASP A 192 -0.03 -12.49 16.67
CA ASP A 192 -1.00 -11.48 16.21
C ASP A 192 -0.37 -10.10 15.99
N ARG A 193 0.33 -9.93 14.86
CA ARG A 193 1.01 -8.68 14.46
C ARG A 193 0.10 -7.75 13.63
N THR A 194 -1.20 -7.78 13.86
CA THR A 194 -2.21 -7.06 13.06
C THR A 194 -2.62 -5.74 13.70
N LEU A 195 -2.75 -5.72 15.03
CA LEU A 195 -3.07 -4.56 15.84
C LEU A 195 -2.01 -4.30 16.91
N CYS A 196 -1.86 -3.04 17.33
CA CYS A 196 -1.08 -2.70 18.52
C CYS A 196 -1.90 -2.90 19.79
N SER A 197 -1.23 -2.95 20.95
CA SER A 197 -1.87 -3.12 22.26
C SER A 197 -2.98 -2.12 22.54
N HIS A 198 -2.83 -0.86 22.07
CA HIS A 198 -3.84 0.18 22.23
C HIS A 198 -5.08 -0.03 21.34
N CYS A 199 -4.94 -0.66 20.17
CA CYS A 199 -6.05 -0.85 19.23
C CYS A 199 -6.80 -2.17 19.43
N LYS A 200 -6.29 -3.08 20.28
CA LYS A 200 -6.87 -4.40 20.50
C LYS A 200 -8.32 -4.35 21.01
N GLY A 201 -8.69 -3.34 21.79
CA GLY A 201 -10.07 -3.17 22.26
C GLY A 201 -11.10 -2.86 21.15
N ARG A 202 -10.67 -2.48 19.94
CA ARG A 202 -11.55 -2.19 18.78
C ARG A 202 -11.36 -3.20 17.64
N GLU A 203 -10.91 -4.41 17.96
CA GLU A 203 -10.61 -5.45 16.99
C GLU A 203 -11.80 -5.80 16.09
N ALA A 204 -12.96 -6.09 16.69
CA ALA A 204 -14.17 -6.43 15.93
C ALA A 204 -14.60 -5.30 14.97
N GLU A 205 -14.55 -4.05 15.43
CA GLU A 205 -14.89 -2.88 14.59
C GLU A 205 -13.95 -2.77 13.37
N LEU A 206 -12.64 -2.91 13.60
CA LEU A 206 -11.63 -2.81 12.55
C LEU A 206 -11.72 -3.99 11.57
N TYR A 207 -11.97 -5.20 12.08
CA TYR A 207 -12.18 -6.38 11.25
C TYR A 207 -13.41 -6.21 10.35
N CYS A 208 -14.55 -5.81 10.91
CA CYS A 208 -15.77 -5.54 10.14
C CYS A 208 -15.54 -4.50 9.04
N LYS A 209 -14.79 -3.43 9.31
CA LYS A 209 -14.40 -2.44 8.29
C LYS A 209 -13.54 -3.04 7.18
N THR A 210 -12.57 -3.89 7.52
CA THR A 210 -11.72 -4.55 6.51
C THR A 210 -12.50 -5.54 5.65
N VAL A 211 -13.41 -6.32 6.24
CA VAL A 211 -14.29 -7.24 5.51
C VAL A 211 -15.26 -6.47 4.60
N ALA A 212 -15.83 -5.37 5.08
CA ALA A 212 -16.69 -4.52 4.27
C ALA A 212 -15.95 -3.96 3.03
N ASN A 213 -14.72 -3.47 3.21
CA ASN A 213 -13.89 -2.99 2.12
C ASN A 213 -13.56 -4.10 1.09
N VAL A 214 -13.25 -5.32 1.56
CA VAL A 214 -13.02 -6.46 0.65
C VAL A 214 -14.29 -6.80 -0.12
N SER A 215 -15.44 -6.86 0.56
CA SER A 215 -16.74 -7.15 -0.06
C SER A 215 -17.08 -6.14 -1.17
N GLU A 216 -16.89 -4.84 -0.92
CA GLU A 216 -17.11 -3.79 -1.92
C GLU A 216 -16.20 -3.97 -3.15
N LEU A 217 -14.92 -4.28 -2.94
CA LEU A 217 -13.96 -4.51 -4.02
C LEU A 217 -14.25 -5.80 -4.80
N GLU A 218 -14.72 -6.85 -4.14
CA GLU A 218 -15.14 -8.10 -4.78
C GLU A 218 -16.38 -7.90 -5.65
N MET A 219 -17.38 -7.16 -5.16
CA MET A 219 -18.55 -6.79 -5.96
C MET A 219 -18.17 -5.96 -7.18
N LEU A 220 -17.27 -4.98 -7.03
CA LEU A 220 -16.78 -4.17 -8.13
C LEU A 220 -16.03 -5.02 -9.16
N PHE A 221 -15.14 -5.90 -8.70
CA PHE A 221 -14.41 -6.83 -9.55
C PHE A 221 -15.35 -7.72 -10.35
N GLY A 222 -16.34 -8.35 -9.68
CA GLY A 222 -17.34 -9.19 -10.32
C GLY A 222 -18.12 -8.44 -11.41
N ARG A 223 -18.66 -7.26 -11.10
CA ARG A 223 -19.40 -6.43 -12.08
C ARG A 223 -18.57 -6.09 -13.31
N LEU A 224 -17.33 -5.63 -13.13
CA LEU A 224 -16.46 -5.25 -14.24
C LEU A 224 -16.07 -6.45 -15.10
N TRP A 225 -15.85 -7.61 -14.48
CA TRP A 225 -15.44 -8.81 -15.20
C TRP A 225 -16.60 -9.44 -15.97
N THR A 226 -17.79 -9.51 -15.37
CA THR A 226 -19.01 -9.95 -16.07
C THR A 226 -19.33 -9.06 -17.27
N GLN A 227 -19.22 -7.73 -17.12
CA GLN A 227 -19.40 -6.81 -18.25
C GLN A 227 -18.42 -7.09 -19.40
N CYS A 228 -17.19 -7.48 -19.10
CA CYS A 228 -16.23 -7.86 -20.13
C CYS A 228 -16.56 -9.21 -20.79
N GLN A 229 -17.06 -10.20 -20.03
CA GLN A 229 -17.48 -11.50 -20.57
C GLN A 229 -18.69 -11.36 -21.50
N GLU A 230 -19.66 -10.53 -21.12
CA GLU A 230 -20.82 -10.18 -21.96
C GLU A 230 -20.38 -9.50 -23.26
N CYS A 231 -19.45 -8.54 -23.18
CA CYS A 231 -18.89 -7.85 -24.35
C CYS A 231 -18.12 -8.80 -25.28
N GLN A 232 -17.39 -9.77 -24.72
CA GLN A 232 -16.69 -10.81 -25.50
C GLN A 232 -17.67 -11.82 -26.13
N GLY A 233 -18.85 -12.01 -25.54
CA GLY A 233 -19.82 -13.03 -25.96
C GLY A 233 -19.43 -14.46 -25.57
N SER A 234 -18.43 -14.64 -24.69
CA SER A 234 -17.95 -15.94 -24.24
C SER A 234 -17.86 -15.97 -22.72
N LEU A 235 -18.46 -17.00 -22.12
CA LEU A 235 -18.41 -17.22 -20.67
C LEU A 235 -17.25 -18.14 -20.26
N HIS A 236 -16.86 -19.07 -21.14
CA HIS A 236 -15.89 -20.13 -20.84
C HIS A 236 -14.46 -19.78 -21.21
N GLN A 237 -14.25 -18.79 -22.08
CA GLN A 237 -12.91 -18.35 -22.49
C GLN A 237 -12.42 -17.17 -21.66
N ASP A 238 -11.11 -16.98 -21.64
CA ASP A 238 -10.49 -15.85 -20.96
C ASP A 238 -10.70 -14.52 -21.73
N VAL A 239 -10.89 -13.45 -20.97
CA VAL A 239 -11.07 -12.09 -21.52
C VAL A 239 -9.73 -11.45 -21.88
N LEU A 240 -9.29 -11.63 -23.12
CA LEU A 240 -8.01 -11.10 -23.66
C LEU A 240 -8.12 -9.71 -24.33
N CYS A 241 -9.03 -8.84 -23.87
CA CYS A 241 -9.21 -7.51 -24.45
C CYS A 241 -8.05 -6.54 -24.11
N THR A 242 -7.56 -5.78 -25.09
CA THR A 242 -6.53 -4.71 -24.93
C THR A 242 -6.98 -3.34 -25.47
N SER A 243 -8.29 -3.18 -25.74
CA SER A 243 -8.84 -1.92 -26.25
C SER A 243 -8.55 -0.75 -25.30
N ARG A 244 -7.81 0.24 -25.80
CA ARG A 244 -7.34 1.42 -25.04
C ARG A 244 -8.45 2.43 -24.81
N ASP A 245 -9.43 2.46 -25.70
CA ASP A 245 -10.57 3.39 -25.68
C ASP A 245 -11.72 2.87 -24.80
N CYS A 246 -11.64 1.61 -24.34
CA CYS A 246 -12.64 1.06 -23.44
C CYS A 246 -12.47 1.63 -22.02
N PRO A 247 -13.48 2.31 -21.44
CA PRO A 247 -13.38 2.85 -20.08
C PRO A 247 -13.26 1.75 -19.02
N ILE A 248 -13.66 0.51 -19.34
CA ILE A 248 -13.57 -0.64 -18.43
C ILE A 248 -12.14 -1.21 -18.37
N PHE A 249 -11.32 -1.02 -19.41
CA PHE A 249 -10.00 -1.65 -19.52
C PHE A 249 -9.08 -1.28 -18.36
N TYR A 250 -8.91 0.00 -18.06
CA TYR A 250 -8.07 0.44 -16.93
C TYR A 250 -8.74 0.16 -15.58
N ARG A 251 -10.08 0.29 -15.52
CA ARG A 251 -10.87 0.05 -14.30
C ARG A 251 -10.77 -1.40 -13.82
N ARG A 252 -10.91 -2.38 -14.72
CA ARG A 252 -10.81 -3.81 -14.37
C ARG A 252 -9.41 -4.16 -13.86
N LYS A 253 -8.35 -3.62 -14.49
CA LYS A 253 -6.96 -3.86 -14.10
C LYS A 253 -6.64 -3.24 -12.74
N LYS A 254 -7.20 -2.06 -12.46
CA LYS A 254 -7.13 -1.44 -11.13
C LYS A 254 -7.89 -2.25 -10.09
N ALA A 255 -9.15 -2.62 -10.36
CA ALA A 255 -9.96 -3.40 -9.44
C ALA A 255 -9.32 -4.76 -9.09
N GLN A 256 -8.67 -5.41 -10.07
CA GLN A 256 -7.90 -6.63 -9.84
C GLN A 256 -6.74 -6.42 -8.85
N LYS A 257 -5.97 -5.34 -9.00
CA LYS A 257 -4.86 -5.00 -8.09
C LYS A 257 -5.36 -4.61 -6.70
N ASP A 258 -6.40 -3.77 -6.63
CA ASP A 258 -6.98 -3.30 -5.37
C ASP A 258 -7.58 -4.46 -4.56
N MET A 259 -8.28 -5.39 -5.24
CA MET A 259 -8.83 -6.59 -4.60
C MET A 259 -7.71 -7.50 -4.07
N ALA A 260 -6.63 -7.70 -4.84
CA ALA A 260 -5.48 -8.48 -4.38
C ALA A 260 -4.80 -7.84 -3.15
N GLU A 261 -4.64 -6.52 -3.11
CA GLU A 261 -4.10 -5.81 -1.95
C GLU A 261 -5.03 -5.91 -0.73
N ALA A 262 -6.33 -5.74 -0.92
CA ALA A 262 -7.31 -5.83 0.16
C ALA A 262 -7.39 -7.24 0.76
N LYS A 263 -7.29 -8.29 -0.08
CA LYS A 263 -7.19 -9.68 0.39
C LYS A 263 -5.95 -9.92 1.25
N LEU A 264 -4.79 -9.44 0.81
CA LEU A 264 -3.56 -9.53 1.61
C LEU A 264 -3.68 -8.78 2.95
N GLN A 265 -4.50 -7.72 3.04
CA GLN A 265 -4.79 -7.07 4.32
C GLN A 265 -5.74 -7.90 5.18
N LEU A 266 -6.72 -8.57 4.56
CA LEU A 266 -7.65 -9.46 5.26
C LEU A 266 -6.94 -10.70 5.82
N ASP A 267 -5.99 -11.27 5.08
CA ASP A 267 -5.19 -12.43 5.49
C ASP A 267 -4.34 -12.17 6.74
N ARG A 268 -4.17 -10.90 7.14
CA ARG A 268 -3.51 -10.54 8.40
C ARG A 268 -4.36 -10.90 9.62
N TRP A 269 -5.68 -10.97 9.47
CA TRP A 269 -6.57 -11.37 10.56
C TRP A 269 -6.57 -12.89 10.63
N ASN A 270 -5.78 -13.43 11.55
CA ASN A 270 -5.74 -14.86 11.81
C ASN A 270 -6.73 -15.19 12.94
N PHE A 271 -7.76 -15.95 12.62
CA PHE A 271 -8.70 -16.52 13.59
C PHE A 271 -8.61 -18.04 13.57
#